data_AF-A0A0J8WYU8-F1
#
_entry.id   AF-A0A0J8WYU8-F1
#
_cell.length_a   1.000
_cell.length_b   1.000
_cell.length_c   1.000
_cell.angle_alpha   90.00
_cell.angle_beta   90.00
_cell.angle_gamma   90.00
#
_symmetry.space_group_name_H-M   'P 1'
#
loop_
_entity.id
_entity.type
_entity.pdbx_description
1 polymer ?
#
loop_
_entity_poly.entity_id
_entity_poly.type
_entity_poly.pdbx_seq_one_letter_code
_entity_poly.pdbx_strand_id
1 'polypeptide(L)' 'MGSWKPSDFRGRTFSVGDLVELRDEAENGFQIAYRVCCVDDDGALQLDNLSTNERLTVPAEDVHTSVFTARTAVSGGEV' A
#
# COMPACT_ATOMS: atom_id res chain seq x y z
N MET A 1 20.02 1.54 -14.23
CA MET A 1 19.65 1.51 -12.81
C MET A 1 18.99 2.83 -12.48
N GLY A 2 17.65 2.87 -12.51
CA GLY A 2 16.88 4.09 -12.28
C GLY A 2 17.03 4.54 -10.83
N SER A 3 17.44 5.79 -10.64
CA SER A 3 17.50 6.45 -9.34
C SER A 3 16.12 6.41 -8.68
N TRP A 4 15.98 5.64 -7.61
CA TRP A 4 14.80 5.69 -6.74
C TRP A 4 14.86 7.01 -5.99
N LYS A 5 14.04 7.96 -6.41
CA LYS A 5 13.95 9.29 -5.79
C LYS A 5 12.74 9.26 -4.85
N PRO A 6 12.93 9.47 -3.53
CA PRO A 6 11.82 9.46 -2.56
C PRO A 6 10.79 10.58 -2.79
N SER A 7 11.07 11.52 -3.70
CA SER A 7 10.16 12.60 -4.07
C SER A 7 8.94 12.15 -4.88
N ASP A 8 9.01 11.03 -5.60
CA ASP A 8 7.88 10.52 -6.41
C ASP A 8 6.77 9.85 -5.57
N PHE A 9 7.02 9.62 -4.27
CA PHE A 9 6.02 9.11 -3.33
C PHE A 9 5.27 10.20 -2.54
N ARG A 10 5.74 11.46 -2.56
CA ARG A 10 5.14 12.57 -1.78
C ARG A 10 3.83 13.14 -2.35
N GLY A 11 3.26 12.49 -3.36
CA GLY A 11 2.02 12.96 -4.00
C GLY A 11 1.13 11.85 -4.54
N ARG A 12 1.41 10.58 -4.23
CA ARG A 12 0.54 9.48 -4.66
C ARG A 12 -0.51 9.27 -3.58
N THR A 13 -1.65 9.94 -3.75
CA THR A 13 -2.84 9.72 -2.93
C THR A 13 -3.31 8.30 -3.18
N PHE A 14 -3.04 7.39 -2.22
CA PHE A 14 -3.67 6.08 -2.23
C PHE A 14 -5.18 6.27 -2.34
N SER A 15 -5.81 5.53 -3.23
CA SER A 15 -7.25 5.65 -3.48
C SER A 15 -7.96 4.43 -2.93
N VAL A 16 -9.21 4.60 -2.52
CA VAL A 16 -10.05 3.46 -2.13
C VAL A 16 -10.09 2.44 -3.27
N GLY A 17 -9.74 1.20 -2.96
CA GLY A 17 -9.62 0.09 -3.90
C GLY A 17 -8.20 -0.25 -4.31
N ASP A 18 -7.22 0.60 -4.01
CA ASP A 18 -5.81 0.33 -4.32
C ASP A 18 -5.28 -0.86 -3.50
N LEU A 19 -4.38 -1.63 -4.11
CA LEU A 19 -3.72 -2.75 -3.45
C LEU A 19 -2.34 -2.29 -2.95
N VAL A 20 -2.12 -2.47 -1.66
CA VAL A 20 -0.89 -2.07 -0.98
C VAL A 20 -0.32 -3.22 -0.16
N GLU A 21 0.98 -3.20 0.06
CA GLU A 21 1.72 -4.13 0.91
C GLU A 21 2.37 -3.34 2.03
N LEU A 22 2.51 -3.97 3.20
CA LEU A 22 3.22 -3.38 4.32
C LEU A 22 4.68 -3.80 4.29
N ARG A 23 5.56 -2.83 4.57
CA ARG A 23 7.00 -3.04 4.61
C ARG A 23 7.41 -4.05 5.66
N ASP A 24 6.84 -3.93 6.86
CA ASP A 24 7.15 -4.81 7.99
C ASP A 24 6.90 -6.27 7.61
N GLU A 25 5.78 -6.55 6.95
CA GLU A 25 5.44 -7.89 6.50
C GLU A 25 6.33 -8.36 5.35
N ALA A 26 6.61 -7.48 4.38
CA ALA A 26 7.52 -7.78 3.29
C ALA A 26 8.96 -8.05 3.76
N GLU A 27 9.45 -7.34 4.78
CA GLU A 27 10.76 -7.55 5.41
C GLU A 27 10.80 -8.86 6.21
N ASN A 28 9.66 -9.28 6.78
CA ASN A 28 9.49 -10.59 7.40
C ASN A 28 9.27 -11.74 6.38
N GLY A 29 9.20 -11.44 5.08
CA GLY A 29 9.01 -12.42 4.01
C GLY A 29 7.56 -12.82 3.75
N PHE A 30 6.59 -12.11 4.34
CA PHE A 30 5.17 -12.29 4.08
C PHE A 30 4.74 -11.41 2.90
N GLN A 31 4.08 -12.00 1.91
CA GLN A 31 3.44 -11.29 0.79
C GLN A 31 1.96 -11.15 1.08
N ILE A 32 1.63 -10.19 1.94
CA ILE A 32 0.25 -9.92 2.33
C ILE A 32 -0.19 -8.65 1.62
N ALA A 33 -1.20 -8.82 0.77
CA ALA A 33 -1.84 -7.72 0.09
C ALA A 33 -3.01 -7.19 0.92
N TYR A 34 -3.01 -5.89 1.08
CA TYR A 34 -4.06 -5.12 1.69
C TYR A 34 -4.79 -4.29 0.64
N ARG A 35 -6.09 -4.12 0.81
CA ARG A 35 -6.89 -3.22 -0.02
C ARG A 35 -7.22 -1.96 0.76
N VAL A 36 -6.97 -0.79 0.19
CA VAL A 36 -7.39 0.48 0.77
C VAL A 36 -8.92 0.53 0.77
N CYS A 37 -9.54 0.55 1.93
CA CYS A 37 -11.00 0.58 2.10
C CYS A 37 -11.50 2.01 2.30
N CYS A 38 -10.77 2.80 3.10
CA CYS A 38 -11.06 4.21 3.34
C CYS A 38 -9.76 5.01 3.44
N VAL A 39 -9.84 6.29 3.07
CA VAL A 39 -8.80 7.29 3.29
C VAL A 39 -9.43 8.36 4.17
N ASP A 40 -8.85 8.59 5.33
CA ASP A 40 -9.31 9.59 6.28
C ASP A 40 -8.88 11.01 5.86
N ASP A 41 -9.55 12.04 6.36
CA ASP A 41 -9.25 13.45 6.05
C ASP A 41 -7.87 13.87 6.58
N ASP A 42 -7.41 13.21 7.65
CA ASP A 42 -6.05 13.36 8.21
C ASP A 42 -4.97 12.67 7.34
N GLY A 43 -5.37 11.88 6.34
CA GLY A 43 -4.47 11.10 5.47
C GLY A 43 -4.15 9.69 5.98
N ALA A 44 -4.79 9.26 7.06
CA ALA A 44 -4.70 7.88 7.53
C ALA A 44 -5.38 6.91 6.55
N LEU A 45 -4.80 5.72 6.38
CA LEU A 45 -5.34 4.69 5.48
C LEU A 45 -5.96 3.56 6.29
N GLN A 46 -7.22 3.25 5.98
CA GLN A 46 -7.83 1.99 6.43
C GLN A 46 -7.58 0.93 5.37
N LEU A 47 -6.87 -0.11 5.78
CA LEU A 47 -6.44 -1.23 4.98
C LEU A 47 -7.24 -2.47 5.38
N ASP A 48 -7.70 -3.22 4.39
CA ASP A 48 -8.40 -4.49 4.57
C ASP A 48 -7.47 -5.62 4.11
N ASN A 49 -7.10 -6.51 5.03
CA ASN A 49 -6.23 -7.64 4.75
C ASN A 49 -7.00 -8.66 3.91
N LEU A 50 -6.58 -8.88 2.66
CA LEU A 50 -7.29 -9.78 1.75
C LEU A 50 -7.16 -11.26 2.13
N SER A 51 -6.17 -11.63 2.94
CA SER A 51 -5.94 -12.99 3.41
C SER A 51 -6.77 -13.32 4.65
N THR A 52 -6.84 -12.41 5.62
CA THR A 52 -7.48 -12.65 6.92
C THR A 52 -8.82 -11.93 7.09
N ASN A 53 -9.19 -11.03 6.17
CA ASN A 53 -10.32 -10.10 6.30
C ASN A 53 -10.22 -9.22 7.56
N GLU A 54 -9.00 -9.01 8.07
CA GLU A 54 -8.75 -8.12 9.19
C GLU A 54 -8.56 -6.68 8.71
N ARG A 55 -9.09 -5.71 9.46
CA ARG A 55 -8.91 -4.29 9.15
C ARG A 55 -7.76 -3.71 9.98
N LEU A 56 -6.83 -3.08 9.29
CA LEU A 56 -5.72 -2.33 9.86
C LEU A 56 -5.88 -0.85 9.54
N THR A 57 -5.58 0.02 10.50
CA THR A 57 -5.50 1.46 10.25
C THR A 57 -4.06 1.89 10.34
N VAL A 58 -3.53 2.48 9.27
CA VAL A 58 -2.18 3.03 9.22
C VAL A 58 -2.28 4.55 9.33
N PRO A 59 -1.67 5.17 10.34
CA PRO A 59 -1.69 6.62 10.49
C PRO A 59 -0.89 7.29 9.37
N ALA A 60 -1.27 8.51 9.00
CA ALA A 60 -0.68 9.23 7.87
C ALA A 60 0.85 9.36 7.96
N GLU A 61 1.39 9.46 9.18
CA GLU A 61 2.83 9.53 9.45
C GLU A 61 3.60 8.27 9.01
N ASP A 62 2.98 7.09 9.16
CA ASP A 62 3.57 5.80 8.82
C ASP A 62 3.28 5.38 7.38
N VAL A 63 2.23 5.92 6.75
CA VAL A 63 1.83 5.55 5.38
C VAL A 63 3.02 5.63 4.41
N HIS A 64 3.83 6.69 4.50
CA HIS A 64 4.96 6.90 3.58
C HIS A 64 6.16 5.97 3.81
N THR A 65 6.30 5.42 5.02
CA THR A 65 7.45 4.57 5.40
C THR A 65 7.11 3.09 5.43
N SER A 66 5.84 2.79 5.69
CA SER A 66 5.34 1.45 5.98
C SER A 66 4.44 0.90 4.88
N VAL A 67 3.81 1.74 4.04
CA VAL A 67 2.87 1.30 3.00
C VAL A 67 3.48 1.47 1.61
N PHE A 68 3.45 0.42 0.81
CA PHE A 68 3.95 0.39 -0.57
C PHE A 68 2.88 -0.14 -1.51
N THR A 69 2.84 0.32 -2.76
CA THR A 69 1.93 -0.27 -3.77
C THR A 69 2.26 -1.74 -3.96
N ALA A 70 1.24 -2.59 -3.93
CA ALA A 70 1.41 -4.01 -4.10
C ALA A 70 2.00 -4.30 -5.48
N ARG A 71 3.03 -5.14 -5.57
CA ARG A 71 3.62 -5.52 -6.86
C ARG A 71 2.65 -6.31 -7.76
N THR A 72 1.50 -6.72 -7.23
CA THR A 72 0.46 -7.43 -7.98
C THR A 72 -0.29 -6.54 -8.98
N ALA A 73 0.07 -5.26 -9.13
CA ALA A 73 -0.45 -4.37 -10.16
C ALA A 73 0.36 -4.42 -11.48
N VAL A 74 0.54 -5.60 -12.09
CA VAL A 74 0.44 -5.82 -13.56
C VAL A 74 0.63 -7.31 -13.92
N SER A 75 -0.48 -8.01 -14.15
CA SER A 75 -0.58 -8.93 -15.29
C SER A 75 -1.76 -8.46 -16.12
N GLY A 76 -1.63 -7.24 -16.63
CA GLY A 76 -2.29 -6.88 -17.88
C GLY A 76 -1.54 -7.61 -18.99
N GLY A 77 -1.87 -8.88 -19.19
CA GLY A 77 -1.72 -9.45 -20.51
C GLY A 77 -2.75 -8.79 -21.40
N GLU A 78 -2.31 -8.14 -22.46
CA GLU A 78 -3.06 -8.09 -23.71
C GLU A 78 -2.07 -7.97 -24.87
N VAL A 79 -2.48 -8.58 -25.98
CA VAL A 79 -1.72 -9.15 -27.10
C VAL A 79 -1.06 -8.17 -28.06
#